data_AF-J8BYY4-F1
#
_entry.id   AF-J8BYY4-F1
#
_cell.length_a   1.000
_cell.length_b   1.000
_cell.length_c   1.000
_cell.angle_alpha   90.00
_cell.angle_beta   90.00
_cell.angle_gamma   90.00
#
_symmetry.space_group_name_H-M   'P 1'
#
loop_
_entity.id
_entity.type
_entity.pdbx_description
1 polymer ?
#
loop_
_entity_poly.entity_id
_entity_poly.type
_entity_poly.pdbx_seq_one_letter_code
_entity_poly.pdbx_strand_id
1 'polypeptide(L)'
;MRPQDIKAVRQLTGLSQTQFGRLLDVSLLTVNKWEKGHVQPKKENIKKLERLVGDDNFRVIQSKLLYDLPLLEASDDLRRRVAEKKGEMSK
;
A
#
# COMPACT_ATOMS: atom_id res chain seq x y z
N MET A 1 6.86 -1.54 2.62
CA MET A 1 5.66 -0.68 2.60
C MET A 1 4.93 -0.94 1.30
N ARG A 2 3.61 -1.15 1.31
CA ARG A 2 2.86 -1.50 0.09
C ARG A 2 2.60 -0.24 -0.75
N PRO A 3 2.43 -0.36 -2.08
CA PRO A 3 2.13 0.76 -2.97
C PRO A 3 0.94 1.62 -2.52
N GLN A 4 -0.13 0.95 -2.07
CA GLN A 4 -1.35 1.59 -1.57
C GLN A 4 -1.12 2.42 -0.30
N ASP A 5 -0.21 1.98 0.58
CA ASP A 5 0.13 2.71 1.80
C ASP A 5 0.81 4.05 1.44
N ILE A 6 1.73 4.01 0.47
CA ILE A 6 2.48 5.19 0.01
C ILE A 6 1.52 6.21 -0.64
N LYS A 7 0.61 5.72 -1.49
CA LYS A 7 -0.40 6.57 -2.12
C LYS A 7 -1.36 7.19 -1.10
N ALA A 8 -1.79 6.41 -0.11
CA ALA A 8 -2.66 6.88 0.96
C ALA A 8 -2.00 7.99 1.78
N VAL A 9 -0.74 7.80 2.20
CA VAL A 9 0.05 8.82 2.90
C VAL A 9 0.09 10.13 2.09
N ARG A 10 0.38 10.05 0.79
CA ARG A 10 0.40 11.24 -0.07
C ARG A 10 -0.96 11.91 -0.18
N GLN A 11 -2.03 11.13 -0.35
CA GLN A 11 -3.38 11.69 -0.50
C GLN A 11 -3.88 12.35 0.79
N LEU A 12 -3.60 11.74 1.95
CA LEU A 12 -3.97 12.30 3.26
C LEU A 12 -3.25 13.60 3.59
N THR A 13 -2.05 13.79 3.04
CA THR A 13 -1.28 15.04 3.17
C THR A 13 -1.66 16.10 2.13
N GLY A 14 -2.54 15.79 1.17
CA GLY A 14 -2.96 16.70 0.11
C GLY A 14 -1.88 17.01 -0.94
N LEU A 15 -0.78 16.24 -0.97
CA LEU A 15 0.37 16.53 -1.83
C LEU A 15 0.21 15.93 -3.24
N SER A 16 0.66 16.67 -4.25
CA SER A 16 0.90 16.11 -5.58
C SER A 16 2.08 15.13 -5.55
N GLN A 17 2.19 14.24 -6.54
CA GLN A 17 3.36 13.33 -6.65
C GLN A 17 4.68 14.11 -6.74
N THR A 18 4.67 15.30 -7.35
CA THR A 18 5.84 16.17 -7.46
C THR A 18 6.25 16.72 -6.11
N GLN A 19 5.30 17.28 -5.35
CA GLN A 19 5.57 17.82 -4.02
C GLN A 19 6.01 16.72 -3.05
N PHE A 20 5.36 15.57 -3.11
CA PHE A 20 5.70 14.41 -2.29
C PHE A 20 7.10 13.87 -2.61
N GLY A 21 7.46 13.79 -3.89
CA GLY A 21 8.81 13.41 -4.32
C GLY A 21 9.86 14.38 -3.80
N ARG A 22 9.63 15.70 -3.97
CA ARG A 22 10.53 16.74 -3.45
C ARG A 22 10.75 16.61 -1.94
N LEU A 23 9.69 16.35 -1.19
CA LEU A 23 9.74 16.18 0.26
C LEU A 23 10.56 14.96 0.70
N LEU A 24 10.53 13.88 -0.09
CA LEU A 24 11.28 12.66 0.14
C LEU A 24 12.66 12.65 -0.53
N ASP A 25 13.01 13.73 -1.23
CA ASP A 25 14.22 13.85 -2.04
C ASP A 25 14.33 12.72 -3.10
N VAL A 26 13.25 12.55 -3.86
CA VAL A 26 13.15 11.64 -5.01
C VAL A 26 12.36 12.30 -6.16
N SER A 27 12.54 11.79 -7.38
CA SER A 27 11.77 12.29 -8.52
C SER A 27 10.29 11.88 -8.45
N LEU A 28 9.42 12.63 -9.14
CA LEU A 28 8.02 12.22 -9.36
C LEU A 28 7.92 10.83 -10.01
N LEU A 29 8.83 10.50 -10.93
CA LEU A 29 8.85 9.18 -11.59
C LEU A 29 9.10 8.05 -10.58
N THR A 30 9.95 8.28 -9.59
CA THR A 30 10.20 7.33 -8.50
C THR A 30 8.93 7.11 -7.67
N VAL A 31 8.25 8.18 -7.26
CA VAL A 31 6.97 8.10 -6.55
C VAL A 31 5.92 7.36 -7.38
N ASN A 32 5.81 7.66 -8.67
CA ASN A 32 4.88 7.01 -9.58
C ASN A 32 5.11 5.49 -9.64
N LYS A 33 6.37 5.06 -9.74
CA LYS A 33 6.75 3.63 -9.73
C LYS A 33 6.43 2.96 -8.40
N TRP A 34 6.61 3.66 -7.27
CA TRP A 34 6.25 3.15 -5.95
C TRP A 34 4.74 2.96 -5.80
N GLU A 35 3.93 3.96 -6.15
CA GLU A 35 2.46 3.91 -6.01
C GLU A 35 1.81 2.88 -6.95
N LYS A 36 2.44 2.58 -8.08
CA LYS A 36 2.01 1.51 -9.01
C LYS A 36 2.56 0.13 -8.65
N GLY A 37 3.47 0.03 -7.69
CA GLY A 37 4.11 -1.24 -7.30
C GLY A 37 5.15 -1.78 -8.27
N HIS A 38 5.61 -0.98 -9.23
CA HIS A 38 6.68 -1.39 -10.15
C HIS A 38 8.05 -1.47 -9.46
N VAL A 39 8.27 -0.66 -8.43
CA VAL A 39 9.52 -0.61 -7.67
C VAL A 39 9.19 -0.46 -6.20
N GLN A 40 9.87 -1.22 -5.34
CA GLN A 40 9.76 -1.07 -3.89
C GLN A 40 10.69 0.05 -3.40
N PRO A 41 10.27 0.91 -2.47
CA PRO A 41 11.16 1.89 -1.86
C PRO A 41 12.29 1.20 -1.11
N LYS A 42 13.51 1.74 -1.24
CA LYS A 42 14.65 1.32 -0.41
C LYS A 42 14.40 1.66 1.07
N LYS A 43 15.10 0.95 1.97
CA LYS A 43 15.01 1.13 3.42
C LYS A 43 15.17 2.59 3.87
N GLU A 44 16.06 3.35 3.24
CA GLU A 44 16.25 4.78 3.52
C GLU A 44 15.00 5.63 3.25
N ASN A 45 14.28 5.32 2.17
CA ASN A 45 13.07 6.04 1.75
C ASN A 45 11.88 5.65 2.63
N ILE A 46 11.82 4.39 3.07
CA ILE A 46 10.85 3.95 4.07
C ILE A 46 11.04 4.75 5.37
N LYS A 47 12.28 4.93 5.84
CA LYS A 47 12.57 5.76 7.01
C LYS A 47 12.22 7.24 6.83
N LYS A 48 12.29 7.78 5.60
CA LYS A 48 11.85 9.16 5.31
C LYS A 48 10.33 9.25 5.36
N LEU A 49 9.63 8.25 4.81
CA LEU A 49 8.18 8.14 4.88
C LEU A 49 7.68 8.03 6.32
N GLU A 50 8.27 7.14 7.12
CA GLU A 50 7.96 6.98 8.55
C GLU A 50 8.13 8.29 9.32
N ARG A 51 9.26 8.99 9.13
CA ARG A 51 9.51 10.29 9.75
C ARG A 51 8.53 11.38 9.30
N LEU A 52 8.09 11.34 8.05
CA LEU A 52 7.13 12.31 7.52
C LEU A 52 5.75 12.16 8.16
N VAL A 53 5.28 10.93 8.35
CA VAL A 53 3.96 10.69 8.95
C VAL A 53 3.99 10.67 10.47
N GLY A 54 5.11 10.33 11.08
CA GLY A 54 5.22 10.02 12.49
C GLY A 54 4.72 8.60 12.79
N ASP A 55 5.34 7.95 13.77
CA ASP A 55 5.11 6.53 14.09
C ASP A 55 3.65 6.23 14.46
N ASP A 56 2.97 7.16 15.13
CA ASP A 56 1.57 7.00 15.54
C ASP A 56 0.62 6.99 14.33
N ASN A 57 0.78 7.94 13.39
CA ASN A 57 -0.03 7.98 12.18
C ASN A 57 0.31 6.84 11.23
N PHE A 58 1.58 6.42 11.16
CA PHE A 58 1.99 5.28 10.34
C PHE A 58 1.27 4.00 10.78
N ARG A 59 1.20 3.74 12.08
CA ARG A 59 0.45 2.61 12.65
C ARG A 59 -1.03 2.67 12.31
N VAL A 60 -1.64 3.85 12.41
CA VAL A 60 -3.06 4.04 12.03
C VAL A 60 -3.28 3.79 10.55
N ILE A 61 -2.42 4.30 9.65
CA ILE A 61 -2.55 4.10 8.20
C ILE A 61 -2.37 2.63 7.82
N GLN A 62 -1.36 1.96 8.39
CA GLN A 62 -1.16 0.51 8.19
C GLN A 62 -2.35 -0.28 8.72
N SER A 63 -2.83 0.03 9.91
CA SER A 63 -3.97 -0.62 10.55
C SER A 63 -5.27 -0.40 9.76
N LYS A 64 -5.59 0.84 9.38
CA LYS A 64 -6.81 1.17 8.63
C LYS A 64 -6.82 0.53 7.23
N LEU A 65 -5.66 0.43 6.56
CA LEU A 65 -5.55 -0.27 5.27
C LEU A 65 -5.40 -1.82 5.39
N LEU A 66 -5.23 -2.35 6.60
CA LEU A 66 -5.30 -3.79 6.90
C LEU A 66 -6.72 -4.20 7.37
N TYR A 67 -7.48 -3.26 7.94
CA TYR A 67 -8.79 -3.51 8.56
C TYR A 67 -9.96 -2.73 7.92
N ASP A 68 -9.78 -1.99 6.82
CA ASP A 68 -10.87 -1.60 5.91
C ASP A 68 -11.33 -2.87 5.13
N LEU A 69 -12.08 -3.66 5.89
CA LEU A 69 -12.57 -5.04 5.87
C LEU A 69 -13.12 -5.70 4.58
N PRO A 70 -13.81 -5.01 3.64
CA PRO A 70 -14.58 -5.72 2.60
C PRO A 70 -13.75 -6.56 1.60
N LEU A 71 -12.52 -6.16 1.29
CA LEU A 71 -11.72 -6.81 0.25
C LEU A 71 -10.99 -8.07 0.74
N LEU A 72 -10.65 -8.11 2.04
CA LEU A 72 -10.08 -9.30 2.66
C LEU A 72 -11.15 -10.39 2.80
N GLU A 73 -12.36 -9.99 3.21
CA GLU A 73 -13.54 -10.86 3.27
C GLU A 73 -13.92 -11.42 1.89
N ALA A 74 -13.89 -10.60 0.84
CA ALA A 74 -14.09 -11.05 -0.54
C ALA A 74 -12.98 -12.00 -1.02
N SER A 75 -11.72 -11.71 -0.68
CA SER A 75 -10.57 -12.54 -1.05
C SER A 75 -10.65 -13.93 -0.42
N ASP A 76 -11.05 -14.03 0.85
CA ASP A 76 -11.15 -15.31 1.55
C ASP A 76 -12.39 -16.11 1.13
N ASP A 77 -13.50 -15.44 0.82
CA ASP A 77 -14.68 -16.10 0.21
C ASP A 77 -14.35 -16.69 -1.17
N LEU A 78 -13.64 -15.95 -2.03
CA LEU A 78 -13.25 -16.42 -3.36
C LEU A 78 -12.27 -17.59 -3.31
N ARG A 79 -11.33 -17.58 -2.35
CA ARG A 79 -10.39 -18.70 -2.14
C ARG A 79 -11.12 -19.99 -1.75
N ARG A 80 -12.11 -19.90 -0.86
CA ARG A 80 -12.97 -21.03 -0.45
C ARG A 80 -13.72 -21.64 -1.64
N ARG A 81 -14.37 -20.81 -2.46
CA ARG A 81 -15.14 -21.27 -3.64
C ARG A 81 -14.28 -21.96 -4.69
N VAL A 82 -13.06 -21.47 -4.93
CA VAL A 82 -12.14 -22.07 -5.92
C VAL A 82 -11.61 -23.41 -5.44
N ALA A 83 -11.41 -23.59 -4.13
CA ALA A 83 -10.99 -24.87 -3.55
C ALA A 83 -12.07 -25.95 -3.69
N GLU A 84 -13.33 -25.61 -3.41
CA GLU A 84 -14.49 -26.50 -3.57
C GLU A 84 -14.66 -26.96 -5.03
N LYS A 85 -14.61 -26.03 -5.97
CA LYS A 85 -14.74 -26.33 -7.41
C LYS A 85 -13.60 -27.21 -7.96
N LYS A 86 -12.38 -27.04 -7.44
CA LYS A 86 -11.23 -27.89 -7.81
C LYS A 86 -11.35 -29.31 -7.26
N GLY A 87 -11.95 -29.48 -6.07
CA GLY A 87 -12.25 -30.79 -5.50
C GLY A 87 -13.33 -31.54 -6.25
N GLU A 88 -14.30 -30.83 -6.82
CA GLU A 88 -15.35 -31.39 -7.68
C GLU A 88 -14.83 -31.82 -9.06
N MET A 89 -13.90 -31.07 -9.65
CA MET A 89 -13.29 -31.38 -10.95
C MET A 89 -12.25 -32.52 -10.91
N SER A 90 -11.85 -32.96 -9.72
CA SER A 90 -10.89 -34.05 -9.52
C SER A 90 -11.55 -35.37 -9.09
N LYS A 91 -12.89 -35.45 -9.09
CA LYS A 91 -13.70 -36.68 -8.95
C LYS A 91 -14.14 -37.17 -10.31
#